data_AF-A0A4S4BEL0-F1
#
_entry.id   AF-A0A4S4BEL0-F1
#
_cell.length_a   1.000
_cell.length_b   1.000
_cell.length_c   1.000
_cell.angle_alpha   90.00
_cell.angle_beta   90.00
_cell.angle_gamma   90.00
#
_symmetry.space_group_name_H-M   'P 1'
#
loop_
_entity.id
_entity.type
_entity.pdbx_description
1 polymer ?
#
loop_
_entity_poly.entity_id
_entity_poly.type
_entity_poly.pdbx_seq_one_letter_code
_entity_poly.pdbx_strand_id
1 'polypeptide(L)'
;MQRQSAIRLRWRAYATHKQLVFMFLPGFLVFVLFSYVPLYGILIAFKHYQLLDGVWRSPWAGLEHFRRLFAGHAFNQALRNTTIIAVLKTLLTFPAPVILALLLNEIRFVRFRRMVQTVTYLPHFFSWVILAGILFSFLGSDGGFNKLLGLFGVEARVWLIEPAYFYAIVVITHIWQTIGWGSIVYFAALASVDPTLYEAAIADGASRWRRVWHISLPSIMPTVIIMFLLSIGHFLSVGFDQIYNLMTPPTSSVGEILDTYVLRRLLTMDYELGMASSLFNSGIGLVLVVIANRLVKLFDKEQGLW
;
A
#
# COMPACT_ATOMS: atom_id res chain seq x y z
N MET A 1 15.76 -26.38 -39.95
CA MET A 1 16.31 -27.44 -39.05
C MET A 1 16.72 -26.94 -37.66
N GLN A 2 17.34 -25.75 -37.48
CA GLN A 2 17.80 -25.26 -36.16
C GLN A 2 16.72 -24.98 -35.09
N ARG A 3 15.46 -24.71 -35.48
CA ARG A 3 14.37 -24.42 -34.52
C ARG A 3 13.81 -25.68 -33.83
N GLN A 4 13.88 -26.83 -34.49
CA GLN A 4 13.38 -28.10 -33.93
C GLN A 4 14.36 -28.72 -32.93
N SER A 5 15.67 -28.43 -33.01
CA SER A 5 16.66 -28.90 -32.05
C SER A 5 16.54 -28.16 -30.71
N ALA A 6 16.26 -26.85 -30.72
CA ALA A 6 16.09 -26.05 -29.51
C ALA A 6 14.89 -26.49 -28.65
N ILE A 7 13.77 -26.87 -29.29
CA ILE A 7 12.57 -27.36 -28.57
C ILE A 7 12.85 -28.72 -27.91
N ARG A 8 13.52 -29.64 -28.61
CA ARG A 8 13.88 -30.96 -28.04
C ARG A 8 14.89 -30.84 -26.89
N LEU A 9 15.82 -29.88 -26.97
CA LEU A 9 16.74 -29.54 -25.88
C LEU A 9 16.01 -29.04 -24.62
N ARG A 10 14.97 -28.19 -24.78
CA ARG A 10 14.16 -27.69 -23.66
C ARG A 10 13.36 -28.80 -22.97
N TRP A 11 12.71 -29.68 -23.73
CA TRP A 11 11.98 -30.82 -23.16
C TRP A 11 12.90 -31.81 -22.45
N ARG A 12 14.11 -32.03 -22.97
CA ARG A 12 15.14 -32.79 -22.26
C ARG A 12 15.56 -32.10 -20.96
N ALA A 13 15.75 -30.79 -20.93
CA ALA A 13 16.08 -30.06 -19.72
C ALA A 13 14.98 -30.19 -18.63
N TYR A 14 13.70 -30.08 -18.98
CA TYR A 14 12.60 -30.31 -18.05
C TYR A 14 12.52 -31.76 -17.55
N ALA A 15 12.78 -32.74 -18.42
CA ALA A 15 12.84 -34.15 -18.04
C ALA A 15 14.04 -34.47 -17.12
N THR A 16 15.19 -33.85 -17.37
CA THR A 16 16.41 -33.98 -16.55
C THR A 16 16.26 -33.30 -15.20
N HIS A 17 15.49 -32.21 -15.11
CA HIS A 17 15.24 -31.45 -13.87
C HIS A 17 13.82 -31.63 -13.33
N LYS A 18 13.27 -32.84 -13.49
CA LYS A 18 11.91 -33.18 -13.04
C LYS A 18 11.67 -32.88 -11.57
N GLN A 19 12.67 -33.03 -10.69
CA GLN A 19 12.50 -32.71 -9.27
C GLN A 19 12.19 -31.22 -9.04
N LEU A 20 12.90 -30.32 -9.74
CA LEU A 20 12.65 -28.88 -9.64
C LEU A 20 11.25 -28.51 -10.18
N VAL A 21 10.82 -29.15 -11.26
CA VAL A 21 9.47 -28.97 -11.81
C VAL A 21 8.40 -29.44 -10.81
N PHE A 22 8.59 -30.61 -10.18
CA PHE A 22 7.67 -31.11 -9.16
C PHE A 22 7.62 -30.23 -7.91
N MET A 23 8.73 -29.60 -7.51
CA MET A 23 8.74 -28.64 -6.39
C MET A 23 8.06 -27.30 -6.75
N PHE A 24 8.19 -26.86 -8.00
CA PHE A 24 7.54 -25.64 -8.50
C PHE A 24 6.02 -25.80 -8.69
N LEU A 25 5.59 -26.99 -9.13
CA LEU A 25 4.21 -27.22 -9.58
C LEU A 25 3.13 -26.86 -8.54
N PRO A 26 3.24 -27.23 -7.25
CA PRO A 26 2.22 -26.87 -6.27
C PRO A 26 2.05 -25.35 -6.12
N GLY A 27 3.16 -24.61 -6.04
CA GLY A 27 3.13 -23.14 -5.93
C GLY A 27 2.54 -22.49 -7.19
N PHE A 28 2.92 -22.99 -8.37
CA PHE A 28 2.36 -22.53 -9.63
C PHE A 28 0.86 -22.81 -9.75
N LEU A 29 0.39 -24.00 -9.34
CA LEU A 29 -1.02 -24.36 -9.38
C LEU A 29 -1.85 -23.50 -8.44
N VAL A 30 -1.38 -23.25 -7.22
CA VAL A 30 -2.03 -22.32 -6.28
C VAL A 30 -2.10 -20.91 -6.90
N PHE A 31 -1.02 -20.43 -7.48
CA PHE A 31 -1.00 -19.13 -8.15
C PHE A 31 -2.00 -19.05 -9.32
N VAL A 32 -2.05 -20.07 -10.18
CA VAL A 32 -3.02 -20.11 -11.28
C VAL A 32 -4.46 -20.13 -10.75
N LEU A 33 -4.74 -21.00 -9.77
CA LEU A 33 -6.08 -21.21 -9.23
C LEU A 33 -6.62 -19.98 -8.48
N PHE A 34 -5.79 -19.30 -7.71
CA PHE A 34 -6.23 -18.19 -6.85
C PHE A 34 -5.94 -16.80 -7.42
N SER A 35 -5.07 -16.66 -8.43
CA SER A 35 -4.76 -15.36 -9.03
C SER A 35 -5.21 -15.24 -10.48
N TYR A 36 -5.09 -16.27 -11.31
CA TYR A 36 -5.44 -16.20 -12.74
C TYR A 36 -6.88 -16.61 -13.03
N VAL A 37 -7.37 -17.70 -12.43
CA VAL A 37 -8.75 -18.17 -12.63
C VAL A 37 -9.78 -17.09 -12.26
N PRO A 38 -9.65 -16.34 -11.14
CA PRO A 38 -10.60 -15.28 -10.80
C PRO A 38 -10.64 -14.12 -11.79
N LEU A 39 -9.61 -13.92 -12.64
CA LEU A 39 -9.61 -12.86 -13.66
C LEU A 39 -10.74 -13.05 -14.69
N TYR A 40 -11.24 -14.28 -14.85
CA TYR A 40 -12.45 -14.55 -15.62
C TYR A 40 -13.65 -13.71 -15.14
N GLY A 41 -13.75 -13.44 -13.84
CA GLY A 41 -14.80 -12.63 -13.24
C GLY A 41 -14.84 -11.18 -13.73
N ILE A 42 -13.74 -10.65 -14.30
CA ILE A 42 -13.70 -9.29 -14.87
C ILE A 42 -14.77 -9.11 -15.95
N LEU A 43 -15.16 -10.19 -16.65
CA LEU A 43 -16.22 -10.14 -17.65
C LEU A 43 -17.59 -9.70 -17.09
N ILE A 44 -17.83 -9.86 -15.79
CA ILE A 44 -19.06 -9.41 -15.12
C ILE A 44 -19.24 -7.89 -15.28
N ALA A 45 -18.14 -7.11 -15.31
CA ALA A 45 -18.20 -5.66 -15.50
C ALA A 45 -18.78 -5.23 -16.86
N PHE A 46 -18.92 -6.15 -17.82
CA PHE A 46 -19.37 -5.89 -19.19
C PHE A 46 -20.67 -6.65 -19.54
N LYS A 47 -21.31 -7.30 -18.57
CA LYS A 47 -22.49 -8.16 -18.76
C LYS A 47 -23.63 -7.75 -17.82
N HIS A 48 -24.87 -8.06 -18.19
CA HIS A 48 -25.99 -8.07 -17.25
C HIS A 48 -25.95 -9.42 -16.52
N TYR A 49 -25.27 -9.45 -15.39
CA TYR A 49 -24.91 -10.71 -14.75
C TYR A 49 -26.09 -11.28 -14.00
N GLN A 50 -26.51 -12.48 -14.39
CA GLN A 50 -27.52 -13.23 -13.67
C GLN A 50 -26.86 -14.44 -13.00
N LEU A 51 -27.08 -14.58 -11.69
CA LEU A 51 -26.47 -15.67 -10.90
C LEU A 51 -26.79 -17.06 -11.48
N LEU A 52 -28.01 -17.26 -11.97
CA LEU A 52 -28.50 -18.54 -12.49
C LEU A 52 -27.88 -18.91 -13.84
N ASP A 53 -27.69 -17.92 -14.72
CA ASP A 53 -27.12 -18.12 -16.05
C ASP A 53 -25.58 -18.23 -16.01
N GLY A 54 -24.99 -17.71 -14.94
CA GLY A 54 -23.55 -17.57 -14.80
C GLY A 54 -22.97 -16.57 -15.79
N VAL A 55 -21.66 -16.37 -15.71
CA VAL A 55 -20.97 -15.30 -16.46
C VAL A 55 -20.98 -15.55 -17.98
N TRP A 56 -20.96 -16.81 -18.45
CA TRP A 56 -20.91 -17.11 -19.90
C TRP A 56 -22.21 -16.80 -20.63
N ARG A 57 -23.36 -17.21 -20.07
CA ARG A 57 -24.68 -17.06 -20.71
C ARG A 57 -25.32 -15.71 -20.47
N SER A 58 -24.89 -14.99 -19.43
CA SER A 58 -25.34 -13.61 -19.17
C SER A 58 -25.11 -12.70 -20.39
N PRO A 59 -26.11 -11.89 -20.80
CA PRO A 59 -26.04 -11.05 -21.98
C PRO A 59 -25.05 -9.89 -21.79
N TRP A 60 -24.51 -9.38 -22.90
CA TRP A 60 -23.53 -8.30 -22.89
C TRP A 60 -24.21 -6.95 -22.66
N ALA A 61 -23.68 -6.19 -21.70
CA ALA A 61 -24.07 -4.81 -21.38
C ALA A 61 -23.09 -3.77 -21.97
N GLY A 62 -21.93 -4.21 -22.46
CA GLY A 62 -20.89 -3.33 -22.99
C GLY A 62 -20.35 -2.39 -21.90
N LEU A 63 -20.40 -1.08 -22.15
CA LEU A 63 -19.88 -0.05 -21.23
C LEU A 63 -20.96 0.62 -20.37
N GLU A 64 -22.19 0.07 -20.34
CA GLU A 64 -23.29 0.65 -19.57
C GLU A 64 -22.94 0.83 -18.09
N HIS A 65 -22.37 -0.20 -17.46
CA HIS A 65 -22.01 -0.19 -16.04
C HIS A 65 -20.97 0.87 -15.71
N PHE A 66 -20.00 1.10 -16.61
CA PHE A 66 -19.03 2.19 -16.45
C PHE A 66 -19.71 3.56 -16.53
N ARG A 67 -20.64 3.77 -17.47
CA ARG A 67 -21.40 5.03 -17.55
C ARG A 67 -22.21 5.28 -16.28
N ARG A 68 -22.89 4.24 -15.77
CA ARG A 68 -23.64 4.30 -14.50
C ARG A 68 -22.73 4.57 -13.31
N LEU A 69 -21.54 3.96 -13.29
CA LEU A 69 -20.53 4.14 -12.27
C LEU A 69 -20.10 5.61 -12.17
N PHE A 70 -19.69 6.22 -13.30
CA PHE A 70 -19.24 7.62 -13.32
C PHE A 70 -20.37 8.64 -13.12
N ALA A 71 -21.61 8.28 -13.45
CA ALA A 71 -22.78 9.11 -13.17
C ALA A 71 -23.19 9.09 -11.68
N GLY A 72 -22.73 8.10 -10.91
CA GLY A 72 -23.12 7.92 -9.51
C GLY A 72 -22.37 8.86 -8.55
N HIS A 73 -23.10 9.66 -7.76
CA HIS A 73 -22.51 10.50 -6.72
C HIS A 73 -21.66 9.72 -5.71
N ALA A 74 -22.12 8.55 -5.28
CA ALA A 74 -21.41 7.72 -4.31
C ALA A 74 -20.03 7.26 -4.82
N PHE A 75 -19.94 6.87 -6.09
CA PHE A 75 -18.65 6.48 -6.68
C PHE A 75 -17.70 7.68 -6.79
N ASN A 76 -18.19 8.83 -7.26
CA ASN A 76 -17.36 10.04 -7.37
C ASN A 76 -16.85 10.53 -6.01
N GLN A 77 -17.68 10.43 -4.96
CA GLN A 77 -17.26 10.67 -3.58
C GLN A 77 -16.19 9.68 -3.15
N ALA A 78 -16.40 8.38 -3.37
CA ALA A 78 -15.43 7.34 -3.04
C ALA A 78 -14.09 7.53 -3.75
N LEU A 79 -14.12 7.86 -5.04
CA LEU A 79 -12.94 8.16 -5.85
C LEU A 79 -12.19 9.39 -5.33
N ARG A 80 -12.91 10.47 -5.02
CA ARG A 80 -12.31 11.69 -4.44
C ARG A 80 -11.63 11.39 -3.12
N ASN A 81 -12.32 10.74 -2.18
CA ASN A 81 -11.77 10.44 -0.86
C ASN A 81 -10.57 9.49 -0.96
N THR A 82 -10.66 8.46 -1.81
CA THR A 82 -9.54 7.54 -2.10
C THR A 82 -8.33 8.31 -2.64
N THR A 83 -8.54 9.21 -3.59
CA THR A 83 -7.46 10.01 -4.17
C THR A 83 -6.81 10.93 -3.14
N ILE A 84 -7.62 11.61 -2.31
CA ILE A 84 -7.11 12.48 -1.24
C ILE A 84 -6.26 11.67 -0.25
N ILE A 85 -6.77 10.53 0.23
CA ILE A 85 -6.05 9.68 1.19
C ILE A 85 -4.78 9.10 0.54
N ALA A 86 -4.84 8.67 -0.73
CA ALA A 86 -3.70 8.14 -1.48
C ALA A 86 -2.58 9.17 -1.57
N VAL A 87 -2.90 10.41 -1.94
CA VAL A 87 -1.94 11.51 -2.02
C VAL A 87 -1.35 11.81 -0.63
N LEU A 88 -2.19 11.95 0.40
CA LEU A 88 -1.72 12.23 1.75
C LEU A 88 -0.81 11.11 2.29
N LYS A 89 -1.17 9.84 2.11
CA LYS A 89 -0.34 8.71 2.53
C LYS A 89 0.96 8.63 1.73
N THR A 90 0.92 8.90 0.43
CA THR A 90 2.13 8.90 -0.41
C THR A 90 3.08 10.03 -0.01
N LEU A 91 2.57 11.23 0.30
CA LEU A 91 3.40 12.37 0.68
C LEU A 91 3.92 12.28 2.12
N LEU A 92 3.13 11.72 3.04
CA LEU A 92 3.44 11.77 4.48
C LEU A 92 3.86 10.41 5.05
N THR A 93 3.21 9.33 4.65
CA THR A 93 3.51 7.98 5.17
C THR A 93 4.72 7.37 4.48
N PHE A 94 4.89 7.52 3.16
CA PHE A 94 6.04 6.90 2.47
C PHE A 94 7.41 7.46 2.94
N PRO A 95 7.60 8.77 3.15
CA PRO A 95 8.89 9.29 3.63
C PRO A 95 9.14 8.98 5.11
N ALA A 96 8.11 8.79 5.92
CA ALA A 96 8.25 8.64 7.37
C ALA A 96 9.19 7.47 7.79
N PRO A 97 9.09 6.24 7.24
CA PRO A 97 10.03 5.17 7.53
C PRO A 97 11.46 5.47 7.06
N VAL A 98 11.66 6.18 5.95
CA VAL A 98 12.99 6.61 5.47
C VAL A 98 13.62 7.58 6.47
N ILE A 99 12.84 8.58 6.91
CA ILE A 99 13.26 9.55 7.91
C ILE A 99 13.61 8.85 9.23
N LEU A 100 12.74 7.94 9.70
CA LEU A 100 13.00 7.17 10.91
C LEU A 100 14.30 6.36 10.79
N ALA A 101 14.53 5.72 9.64
CA ALA A 101 15.75 4.95 9.38
C ALA A 101 17.01 5.82 9.47
N LEU A 102 17.01 6.98 8.81
CA LEU A 102 18.14 7.92 8.84
C LEU A 102 18.39 8.48 10.25
N LEU A 103 17.33 8.84 10.99
CA LEU A 103 17.43 9.36 12.35
C LEU A 103 18.03 8.34 13.32
N LEU A 104 17.52 7.11 13.30
CA LEU A 104 18.00 6.04 14.18
C LEU A 104 19.41 5.55 13.79
N ASN A 105 19.80 5.67 12.52
CA ASN A 105 21.16 5.35 12.07
C ASN A 105 22.21 6.27 12.74
N GLU A 106 21.86 7.52 13.00
CA GLU A 106 22.73 8.49 13.66
C GLU A 106 22.81 8.33 15.20
N ILE A 107 21.95 7.49 15.80
CA ILE A 107 21.94 7.22 17.24
C ILE A 107 23.14 6.35 17.63
N ARG A 108 24.04 6.90 18.45
CA ARG A 108 25.20 6.19 19.00
C ARG A 108 24.83 5.19 20.11
N PHE A 109 23.84 5.52 20.94
CA PHE A 109 23.43 4.68 22.05
C PHE A 109 22.64 3.46 21.56
N VAL A 110 23.33 2.34 21.38
CA VAL A 110 22.75 1.10 20.84
C VAL A 110 21.52 0.63 21.63
N ARG A 111 21.52 0.76 22.96
CA ARG A 111 20.36 0.39 23.80
C ARG A 111 19.14 1.27 23.50
N PHE A 112 19.34 2.58 23.39
CA PHE A 112 18.27 3.51 23.05
C PHE A 112 17.73 3.24 21.63
N ARG A 113 18.62 3.03 20.65
CA ARG A 113 18.23 2.66 19.28
C ARG A 113 17.37 1.40 19.25
N ARG A 114 17.79 0.33 19.94
CA ARG A 114 17.02 -0.93 20.03
C ARG A 114 15.66 -0.71 20.69
N MET A 115 15.59 0.07 21.77
CA MET A 115 14.32 0.39 22.43
C MET A 115 13.36 1.11 21.49
N VAL A 116 13.84 2.14 20.78
CA VAL A 116 12.99 2.89 19.83
C VAL A 116 12.52 2.00 18.68
N GLN A 117 13.38 1.12 18.15
CA GLN A 117 12.99 0.12 17.14
C GLN A 117 11.88 -0.79 17.67
N THR A 118 12.07 -1.42 18.83
CA THR A 118 11.04 -2.30 19.40
C THR A 118 9.70 -1.60 19.59
N VAL A 119 9.70 -0.38 20.15
CA VAL A 119 8.48 0.40 20.39
C VAL A 119 7.81 0.82 19.08
N THR A 120 8.58 1.24 18.08
CA THR A 120 8.02 1.68 16.78
C THR A 120 7.58 0.50 15.90
N TYR A 121 8.13 -0.69 16.10
CA TYR A 121 7.80 -1.88 15.30
C TYR A 121 6.56 -2.58 15.84
N LEU A 122 6.32 -2.50 17.15
CA LEU A 122 5.23 -3.19 17.85
C LEU A 122 3.82 -2.89 17.26
N PRO A 123 3.46 -1.64 16.91
CA PRO A 123 2.14 -1.31 16.36
C PRO A 123 1.75 -2.12 15.12
N HIS A 124 2.74 -2.50 14.29
CA HIS A 124 2.51 -3.22 13.04
C HIS A 124 1.86 -4.59 13.25
N PHE A 125 2.10 -5.21 14.42
CA PHE A 125 1.59 -6.55 14.72
C PHE A 125 0.13 -6.56 15.19
N PHE A 126 -0.47 -5.40 15.46
CA PHE A 126 -1.88 -5.32 15.83
C PHE A 126 -2.77 -5.23 14.59
N SER A 127 -3.88 -6.00 14.60
CA SER A 127 -4.91 -5.88 13.57
C SER A 127 -5.62 -4.52 13.67
N TRP A 128 -6.12 -4.03 12.53
CA TRP A 128 -6.87 -2.77 12.49
C TRP A 128 -8.17 -2.82 13.30
N VAL A 129 -8.74 -4.00 13.54
CA VAL A 129 -9.90 -4.18 14.42
C VAL A 129 -9.54 -3.79 15.86
N ILE A 130 -8.41 -4.31 16.37
CA ILE A 130 -7.93 -3.99 17.73
C ILE A 130 -7.52 -2.52 17.81
N LEU A 131 -6.76 -2.03 16.83
CA LEU A 131 -6.33 -0.64 16.80
C LEU A 131 -7.50 0.32 16.73
N ALA A 132 -8.54 0.02 15.95
CA ALA A 132 -9.75 0.82 15.92
C ALA A 132 -10.42 0.87 17.29
N GLY A 133 -10.56 -0.26 18.00
CA GLY A 133 -11.09 -0.29 19.36
C GLY A 133 -10.29 0.60 20.33
N ILE A 134 -8.96 0.52 20.27
CA ILE A 134 -8.06 1.40 21.06
C ILE A 134 -8.27 2.87 20.69
N LEU A 135 -8.37 3.19 19.39
CA LEU A 135 -8.57 4.55 18.91
C LEU A 135 -9.94 5.10 19.32
N PHE A 136 -11.02 4.31 19.22
CA PHE A 136 -12.35 4.70 19.71
C PHE A 136 -12.35 5.01 21.21
N SER A 137 -11.62 4.21 22.00
CA SER A 137 -11.47 4.48 23.43
C SER A 137 -10.62 5.73 23.70
N PHE A 138 -9.50 5.90 22.99
CA PHE A 138 -8.55 6.98 23.23
C PHE A 138 -9.03 8.35 22.73
N LEU A 139 -9.76 8.36 21.60
CA LEU A 139 -10.30 9.55 20.93
C LEU A 139 -11.80 9.79 21.24
N GLY A 140 -12.40 9.00 22.13
CA GLY A 140 -13.75 9.21 22.65
C GLY A 140 -13.84 10.40 23.61
N SER A 141 -15.06 10.78 24.01
CA SER A 141 -15.34 11.91 24.92
C SER A 141 -14.50 11.86 26.19
N ASP A 142 -14.42 10.70 26.84
CA ASP A 142 -13.68 10.49 28.09
C ASP A 142 -12.28 9.89 27.87
N GLY A 143 -11.84 9.88 26.61
CA GLY A 143 -10.60 9.29 26.16
C GLY A 143 -9.35 10.05 26.64
N GLY A 144 -8.21 9.35 26.62
CA GLY A 144 -6.92 9.93 27.03
C GLY A 144 -6.55 11.18 26.25
N PHE A 145 -6.95 11.29 24.99
CA PHE A 145 -6.67 12.46 24.16
C PHE A 145 -7.36 13.73 24.67
N ASN A 146 -8.65 13.65 25.02
CA ASN A 146 -9.38 14.78 25.61
C ASN A 146 -8.81 15.18 26.97
N LYS A 147 -8.38 14.21 27.80
CA LYS A 147 -7.74 14.51 29.09
C LYS A 147 -6.45 15.32 28.91
N LEU A 148 -5.64 14.98 27.90
CA LEU A 148 -4.43 15.73 27.56
C LEU A 148 -4.76 17.13 27.04
N LEU A 149 -5.75 17.25 26.16
CA LEU A 149 -6.17 18.53 25.59
C LEU A 149 -6.86 19.45 26.62
N GLY A 150 -7.54 18.87 27.60
CA GLY A 150 -8.13 19.61 28.72
C GLY A 150 -7.09 20.32 29.60
N LEU A 151 -5.85 19.84 29.66
CA LEU A 151 -4.74 20.55 30.31
C LEU A 151 -4.42 21.90 29.65
N PHE A 152 -4.82 22.07 28.40
CA PHE A 152 -4.64 23.28 27.61
C PHE A 152 -5.96 24.05 27.40
N GLY A 153 -7.02 23.69 28.13
CA GLY A 153 -8.34 24.37 28.07
C GLY A 153 -9.17 24.05 26.83
N VAL A 154 -8.85 22.99 26.09
CA VAL A 154 -9.64 22.56 24.92
C VAL A 154 -10.82 21.70 25.38
N GLU A 155 -12.01 22.01 24.85
CA GLU A 155 -13.24 21.26 25.16
C GLU A 155 -13.17 19.82 24.65
N ALA A 156 -13.72 18.89 25.45
CA ALA A 156 -13.77 17.48 25.09
C ALA A 156 -14.71 17.23 23.92
N ARG A 157 -14.27 16.41 22.95
CA ARG A 157 -15.03 16.06 21.74
C ARG A 157 -14.81 14.60 21.34
N VAL A 158 -15.71 14.07 20.53
CA VAL A 158 -15.54 12.73 19.96
C VAL A 158 -14.87 12.87 18.59
N TRP A 159 -13.54 12.82 18.56
CA TRP A 159 -12.75 13.18 17.38
C TRP A 159 -13.00 12.27 16.17
N LEU A 160 -13.28 10.99 16.42
CA LEU A 160 -13.49 9.98 15.36
C LEU A 160 -14.80 10.11 14.59
N ILE A 161 -15.79 10.85 15.11
CA ILE A 161 -17.05 11.06 14.41
C ILE A 161 -17.08 12.41 13.66
N GLU A 162 -16.06 13.26 13.86
CA GLU A 162 -15.96 14.55 13.21
C GLU A 162 -15.28 14.43 11.82
N PRO A 163 -15.99 14.72 10.72
CA PRO A 163 -15.44 14.57 9.37
C PRO A 163 -14.18 15.41 9.11
N ALA A 164 -14.05 16.54 9.80
CA ALA A 164 -12.92 17.45 9.66
C ALA A 164 -11.57 16.81 10.04
N TYR A 165 -11.58 15.86 10.99
CA TYR A 165 -10.35 15.23 11.48
C TYR A 165 -10.08 13.86 10.85
N PHE A 166 -11.02 13.32 10.06
CA PHE A 166 -10.95 11.96 9.56
C PHE A 166 -9.65 11.67 8.79
N TYR A 167 -9.28 12.53 7.83
CA TYR A 167 -8.04 12.34 7.05
C TYR A 167 -6.79 12.41 7.91
N ALA A 168 -6.73 13.35 8.87
CA ALA A 168 -5.59 13.46 9.77
C ALA A 168 -5.45 12.22 10.66
N ILE A 169 -6.56 11.74 11.22
CA ILE A 169 -6.59 10.52 12.04
C ILE A 169 -6.13 9.32 11.20
N VAL A 170 -6.66 9.14 9.99
CA VAL A 170 -6.28 8.03 9.10
C VAL A 170 -4.79 8.08 8.76
N VAL A 171 -4.23 9.23 8.41
CA VAL A 171 -2.82 9.35 8.03
C VAL A 171 -1.90 9.13 9.24
N ILE A 172 -2.17 9.79 10.36
CA ILE A 172 -1.34 9.71 11.57
C ILE A 172 -1.35 8.28 12.13
N THR A 173 -2.51 7.65 12.22
CA THR A 173 -2.61 6.29 12.75
C THR A 173 -1.99 5.28 11.79
N HIS A 174 -2.03 5.53 10.47
CA HIS A 174 -1.34 4.70 9.50
C HIS A 174 0.19 4.83 9.61
N ILE A 175 0.71 6.05 9.79
CA ILE A 175 2.13 6.29 10.08
C ILE A 175 2.52 5.56 11.37
N TRP A 176 1.74 5.73 12.44
CA TRP A 176 2.02 5.07 13.71
C TRP A 176 2.11 3.54 13.59
N GLN A 177 1.21 2.92 12.81
CA GLN A 177 1.23 1.47 12.61
C GLN A 177 2.41 1.02 11.73
N THR A 178 2.80 1.78 10.71
CA THR A 178 3.70 1.30 9.64
C THR A 178 5.12 1.87 9.68
N ILE A 179 5.36 3.00 10.35
CA ILE A 179 6.64 3.71 10.31
C ILE A 179 7.82 2.84 10.74
N GLY A 180 7.65 2.08 11.82
CA GLY A 180 8.68 1.21 12.34
C GLY A 180 8.96 0.05 11.40
N TRP A 181 7.93 -0.71 11.04
CA TRP A 181 8.07 -1.85 10.13
C TRP A 181 8.67 -1.46 8.77
N GLY A 182 8.17 -0.37 8.16
CA GLY A 182 8.68 0.13 6.89
C GLY A 182 10.14 0.58 6.94
N SER A 183 10.65 0.95 8.13
CA SER A 183 12.03 1.43 8.28
C SER A 183 13.05 0.30 8.23
N ILE A 184 12.64 -0.96 8.43
CA ILE A 184 13.52 -2.14 8.49
C ILE A 184 14.31 -2.30 7.18
N VAL A 185 13.64 -2.17 6.03
CA VAL A 185 14.28 -2.30 4.72
C VAL A 185 15.34 -1.22 4.52
N TYR A 186 15.06 0.01 4.95
CA TYR A 186 16.00 1.12 4.84
C TYR A 186 17.17 0.99 5.83
N PHE A 187 16.96 0.43 7.02
CA PHE A 187 18.05 0.06 7.92
C PHE A 187 18.96 -1.01 7.34
N ALA A 188 18.38 -2.04 6.73
CA ALA A 188 19.16 -3.10 6.09
C ALA A 188 20.04 -2.53 4.97
N ALA A 189 19.49 -1.61 4.17
CA ALA A 189 20.24 -0.88 3.15
C ALA A 189 21.36 -0.01 3.75
N LEU A 190 21.06 0.79 4.80
CA LEU A 190 22.06 1.62 5.49
C LEU A 190 23.19 0.79 6.11
N ALA A 191 22.87 -0.41 6.64
CA ALA A 191 23.85 -1.31 7.22
C ALA A 191 24.82 -1.92 6.19
N SER A 192 24.48 -1.85 4.89
CA SER A 192 25.34 -2.34 3.81
C SER A 192 26.32 -1.28 3.29
N VAL A 193 26.20 -0.03 3.74
CA VAL A 193 27.08 1.07 3.33
C VAL A 193 28.45 0.91 3.98
N ASP A 194 29.51 1.04 3.16
CA ASP A 194 30.90 0.93 3.62
C ASP A 194 31.22 1.97 4.73
N PRO A 195 31.64 1.51 5.93
CA PRO A 195 32.08 2.40 7.00
C PRO A 195 33.18 3.39 6.60
N THR A 196 34.05 3.05 5.64
CA THR A 196 35.16 3.90 5.21
C THR A 196 34.70 5.24 4.65
N LEU A 197 33.52 5.28 4.00
CA LEU A 197 32.91 6.53 3.52
C LEU A 197 32.58 7.48 4.68
N TYR A 198 32.08 6.94 5.79
CA TYR A 198 31.76 7.73 6.96
C TYR A 198 33.02 8.20 7.69
N GLU A 199 34.05 7.35 7.77
CA GLU A 199 35.33 7.68 8.41
C GLU A 199 36.08 8.78 7.63
N ALA A 200 36.16 8.66 6.30
CA ALA A 200 36.75 9.68 5.44
C ALA A 200 36.01 11.02 5.59
N ALA A 201 34.68 11.01 5.58
CA ALA A 201 33.91 12.24 5.76
C ALA A 201 34.10 12.87 7.15
N ILE A 202 34.30 12.07 8.21
CA ILE A 202 34.64 12.60 9.54
C ILE A 202 36.03 13.25 9.52
N ALA A 203 37.01 12.63 8.84
CA ALA A 203 38.35 13.20 8.69
C ALA A 203 38.33 14.55 7.96
N ASP A 204 37.45 14.69 6.95
CA ASP A 204 37.20 15.95 6.22
C ASP A 204 36.35 16.97 7.01
N GLY A 205 35.99 16.67 8.26
CA GLY A 205 35.21 17.57 9.12
C GLY A 205 33.72 17.66 8.77
N ALA A 206 33.16 16.67 8.07
CA ALA A 206 31.74 16.65 7.73
C ALA A 206 30.85 16.50 8.98
N SER A 207 29.90 17.41 9.13
CA SER A 207 28.87 17.32 10.18
C SER A 207 27.91 16.15 9.91
N ARG A 208 27.17 15.73 10.94
CA ARG A 208 26.20 14.61 10.84
C ARG A 208 25.20 14.80 9.71
N TRP A 209 24.62 16.00 9.60
CA TRP A 209 23.70 16.33 8.53
C TRP A 209 24.35 16.22 7.15
N ARG A 210 25.60 16.67 6.99
CA ARG A 210 26.32 16.52 5.70
C ARG A 210 26.47 15.04 5.33
N ARG A 211 26.80 14.17 6.28
CA ARG A 211 26.91 12.71 6.04
C ARG A 211 25.57 12.09 5.66
N VAL A 212 24.47 12.50 6.31
CA VAL A 212 23.12 12.04 5.95
C VAL A 212 22.79 12.43 4.51
N TRP A 213 22.99 13.69 4.13
CA TRP A 213 22.63 14.21 2.81
C TRP A 213 23.52 13.72 1.67
N HIS A 214 24.81 13.50 1.92
CA HIS A 214 25.80 13.19 0.87
C HIS A 214 26.26 11.73 0.86
N ILE A 215 25.99 10.96 1.92
CA ILE A 215 26.39 9.55 2.01
C ILE A 215 25.16 8.68 2.25
N SER A 216 24.50 8.82 3.39
CA SER A 216 23.45 7.88 3.81
C SER A 216 22.25 7.89 2.87
N LEU A 217 21.69 9.06 2.57
CA LEU A 217 20.52 9.20 1.71
C LEU A 217 20.84 8.76 0.27
N PRO A 218 21.90 9.25 -0.42
CA PRO A 218 22.27 8.77 -1.75
C PRO A 218 22.50 7.26 -1.83
N SER A 219 23.13 6.67 -0.80
CA SER A 219 23.43 5.23 -0.79
C SER A 219 22.18 4.34 -0.73
N ILE A 220 21.09 4.82 -0.11
CA ILE A 220 19.82 4.07 -0.04
C ILE A 220 18.80 4.48 -1.08
N MET A 221 19.06 5.50 -1.90
CA MET A 221 18.16 5.92 -2.97
C MET A 221 17.69 4.77 -3.88
N PRO A 222 18.55 3.81 -4.29
CA PRO A 222 18.07 2.68 -5.09
C PRO A 222 16.98 1.87 -4.39
N THR A 223 17.13 1.66 -3.08
CA THR A 223 16.14 0.95 -2.27
C THR A 223 14.85 1.77 -2.12
N VAL A 224 14.98 3.09 -1.87
CA VAL A 224 13.83 4.01 -1.78
C VAL A 224 13.04 4.03 -3.09
N ILE A 225 13.72 4.08 -4.23
CA ILE A 225 13.10 4.10 -5.56
C ILE A 225 12.35 2.78 -5.83
N ILE A 226 12.95 1.63 -5.55
CA ILE A 226 12.30 0.33 -5.73
C ILE A 226 11.07 0.22 -4.81
N MET A 227 11.20 0.58 -3.53
CA MET A 227 10.08 0.56 -2.59
C MET A 227 8.94 1.51 -3.01
N PHE A 228 9.29 2.68 -3.56
CA PHE A 228 8.30 3.62 -4.11
C PHE A 228 7.56 3.02 -5.31
N LEU A 229 8.29 2.42 -6.26
CA LEU A 229 7.71 1.76 -7.44
C LEU A 229 6.80 0.59 -7.07
N LEU A 230 7.15 -0.20 -6.06
CA LEU A 230 6.28 -1.26 -5.56
C LEU A 230 5.04 -0.70 -4.86
N SER A 231 5.19 0.40 -4.12
CA SER A 231 4.08 1.06 -3.43
C SER A 231 3.08 1.71 -4.38
N ILE A 232 3.53 2.28 -5.50
CA ILE A 232 2.64 3.04 -6.41
C ILE A 232 1.67 2.14 -7.17
N GLY A 233 1.94 0.84 -7.31
CA GLY A 233 0.98 -0.12 -7.87
C GLY A 233 -0.27 -0.31 -7.03
N HIS A 234 -0.18 0.00 -5.75
CA HIS A 234 -1.29 -0.03 -4.81
C HIS A 234 -1.75 1.38 -4.41
N PHE A 235 -1.45 2.40 -5.23
CA PHE A 235 -1.70 3.80 -4.89
C PHE A 235 -3.14 4.09 -4.45
N LEU A 236 -4.13 3.50 -5.14
CA LEU A 236 -5.54 3.66 -4.80
C LEU A 236 -6.06 2.64 -3.75
N SER A 237 -5.24 1.68 -3.34
CA SER A 237 -5.55 0.76 -2.24
C SER A 237 -5.12 1.37 -0.91
N VAL A 238 -5.90 2.35 -0.45
CA VAL A 238 -5.50 3.27 0.63
C VAL A 238 -5.68 2.73 2.06
N GLY A 239 -5.87 1.43 2.23
CA GLY A 239 -6.01 0.79 3.54
C GLY A 239 -7.46 0.52 3.92
N PHE A 240 -8.10 -0.39 3.18
CA PHE A 240 -9.45 -0.88 3.45
C PHE A 240 -9.66 -1.25 4.93
N ASP A 241 -8.80 -2.08 5.51
CA ASP A 241 -8.97 -2.56 6.89
C ASP A 241 -9.01 -1.42 7.91
N GLN A 242 -8.14 -0.43 7.75
CA GLN A 242 -8.11 0.75 8.61
C GLN A 242 -9.41 1.55 8.49
N ILE A 243 -9.75 1.92 7.26
CA ILE A 243 -10.83 2.85 6.99
C ILE A 243 -12.17 2.20 7.31
N TYR A 244 -12.36 0.93 6.95
CA TYR A 244 -13.57 0.19 7.27
C TYR A 244 -13.83 0.09 8.77
N ASN A 245 -12.77 -0.12 9.58
CA ASN A 245 -12.91 -0.22 11.03
C ASN A 245 -13.05 1.13 11.73
N LEU A 246 -12.54 2.23 11.15
CA LEU A 246 -12.63 3.57 11.75
C LEU A 246 -13.83 4.40 11.26
N MET A 247 -14.34 4.11 10.06
CA MET A 247 -15.43 4.86 9.45
C MET A 247 -16.73 4.65 10.23
N THR A 248 -17.42 5.77 10.44
CA THR A 248 -18.73 5.83 11.12
C THR A 248 -19.75 6.49 10.18
N PRO A 249 -21.07 6.35 10.43
CA PRO A 249 -22.08 7.01 9.61
C PRO A 249 -21.85 8.53 9.43
N PRO A 250 -21.48 9.31 10.48
CA PRO A 250 -21.16 10.73 10.33
C PRO A 250 -19.94 11.02 9.44
N THR A 251 -18.94 10.15 9.44
CA THR A 251 -17.70 10.33 8.65
C THR A 251 -17.77 9.70 7.26
N SER A 252 -18.86 9.02 6.89
CA SER A 252 -19.02 8.37 5.58
C SER A 252 -18.81 9.32 4.38
N SER A 253 -19.17 10.60 4.53
CA SER A 253 -18.97 11.64 3.51
C SER A 253 -17.50 11.81 3.08
N VAL A 254 -16.56 11.58 4.00
CA VAL A 254 -15.10 11.71 3.82
C VAL A 254 -14.37 10.37 3.92
N GLY A 255 -14.99 9.35 4.50
CA GLY A 255 -14.37 8.06 4.77
C GLY A 255 -14.73 6.95 3.79
N GLU A 256 -15.81 7.09 3.02
CA GLU A 256 -16.13 6.10 1.98
C GLU A 256 -15.06 6.17 0.88
N ILE A 257 -14.39 5.04 0.63
CA ILE A 257 -13.34 4.83 -0.38
C ILE A 257 -13.78 3.80 -1.42
N LEU A 258 -13.01 3.64 -2.50
CA LEU A 258 -13.32 2.70 -3.59
C LEU A 258 -13.49 1.26 -3.07
N ASP A 259 -12.61 0.78 -2.18
CA ASP A 259 -12.70 -0.59 -1.66
C ASP A 259 -13.97 -0.81 -0.83
N THR A 260 -14.35 0.15 0.02
CA THR A 260 -15.59 0.09 0.81
C THR A 260 -16.83 0.23 -0.08
N TYR A 261 -16.73 1.01 -1.16
CA TYR A 261 -17.80 1.14 -2.14
C TYR A 261 -18.02 -0.19 -2.88
N VAL A 262 -16.95 -0.84 -3.34
CA VAL A 262 -17.01 -2.18 -3.96
C VAL A 262 -17.65 -3.17 -2.99
N LEU A 263 -17.19 -3.22 -1.74
CA LEU A 263 -17.77 -4.10 -0.72
C LEU A 263 -19.28 -3.86 -0.55
N ARG A 264 -19.70 -2.60 -0.44
CA ARG A 264 -21.12 -2.24 -0.32
C ARG A 264 -21.94 -2.74 -1.52
N ARG A 265 -21.42 -2.59 -2.74
CA ARG A 265 -22.10 -3.07 -3.97
C ARG A 265 -22.24 -4.58 -4.00
N LEU A 266 -21.19 -5.30 -3.62
CA LEU A 266 -21.22 -6.76 -3.52
C LEU A 266 -22.22 -7.24 -2.48
N LEU A 267 -22.31 -6.57 -1.32
CA LEU A 267 -23.28 -6.89 -0.27
C LEU A 267 -24.74 -6.62 -0.71
N THR A 268 -24.95 -5.66 -1.61
CA THR A 268 -26.26 -5.40 -2.23
C THR A 268 -26.52 -6.23 -3.49
N MET A 269 -25.70 -7.25 -3.78
CA MET A 269 -25.78 -8.11 -4.96
C MET A 269 -25.63 -7.38 -6.31
N ASP A 270 -25.04 -6.19 -6.30
CA ASP A 270 -24.73 -5.37 -7.48
C ASP A 270 -23.30 -5.69 -7.95
N TYR A 271 -23.14 -6.92 -8.45
CA TYR A 271 -21.84 -7.47 -8.84
C TYR A 271 -21.24 -6.72 -10.02
N GLU A 272 -22.07 -6.23 -10.94
CA GLU A 272 -21.66 -5.52 -12.13
C GLU A 272 -20.97 -4.20 -11.80
N LEU A 273 -21.58 -3.36 -10.95
CA LEU A 273 -20.95 -2.11 -10.52
C LEU A 273 -19.75 -2.35 -9.59
N GLY A 274 -19.81 -3.39 -8.74
CA GLY A 274 -18.67 -3.81 -7.92
C GLY A 274 -17.45 -4.15 -8.79
N MET A 275 -17.64 -5.04 -9.77
CA MET A 275 -16.57 -5.47 -10.69
C MET A 275 -16.09 -4.34 -11.61
N ALA A 276 -16.99 -3.48 -12.11
CA ALA A 276 -16.61 -2.32 -12.91
C ALA A 276 -15.74 -1.33 -12.10
N SER A 277 -16.10 -1.08 -10.84
CA SER A 277 -15.32 -0.24 -9.92
C SER A 277 -13.94 -0.84 -9.62
N SER A 278 -13.87 -2.14 -9.33
CA SER A 278 -12.61 -2.85 -9.10
C SER A 278 -11.71 -2.82 -10.35
N LEU A 279 -12.28 -3.07 -11.54
CA LEU A 279 -11.52 -3.03 -12.79
C LEU A 279 -10.96 -1.64 -13.07
N PHE A 280 -11.77 -0.59 -12.84
CA PHE A 280 -11.32 0.79 -12.95
C PHE A 280 -10.14 1.09 -12.00
N ASN A 281 -10.25 0.65 -10.74
CA ASN A 281 -9.20 0.82 -9.74
C ASN A 281 -7.88 0.14 -10.17
N SER A 282 -7.95 -1.13 -10.58
CA SER A 282 -6.78 -1.87 -11.08
C SER A 282 -6.18 -1.26 -12.36
N GLY A 283 -7.03 -0.73 -13.25
CA GLY A 283 -6.60 -0.04 -14.46
C GLY A 283 -5.78 1.21 -14.17
N ILE A 284 -6.23 2.05 -13.22
CA ILE A 284 -5.45 3.22 -12.79
C ILE A 284 -4.13 2.79 -12.14
N GLY A 285 -4.16 1.79 -11.25
CA GLY A 285 -2.94 1.25 -10.63
C GLY A 285 -1.91 0.84 -11.68
N LEU A 286 -2.33 0.08 -12.71
CA LEU A 286 -1.45 -0.34 -13.80
C LEU A 286 -0.87 0.87 -14.56
N VAL A 287 -1.69 1.86 -14.90
CA VAL A 287 -1.24 3.08 -15.60
C VAL A 287 -0.20 3.83 -14.76
N LEU A 288 -0.45 3.99 -13.45
CA LEU A 288 0.48 4.66 -12.54
C LEU A 288 1.82 3.94 -12.44
N VAL A 289 1.83 2.61 -12.32
CA VAL A 289 3.08 1.83 -12.29
C VAL A 289 3.85 1.97 -13.60
N VAL A 290 3.16 1.89 -14.75
CA VAL A 290 3.82 2.03 -16.06
C VAL A 290 4.44 3.42 -16.20
N ILE A 291 3.74 4.47 -15.78
CA ILE A 291 4.26 5.85 -15.79
C ILE A 291 5.46 5.96 -14.84
N ALA A 292 5.33 5.49 -13.60
CA ALA A 292 6.38 5.59 -12.60
C ALA A 292 7.64 4.81 -13.02
N ASN A 293 7.51 3.58 -13.53
CA ASN A 293 8.63 2.78 -14.02
C ASN A 293 9.33 3.46 -15.20
N ARG A 294 8.56 4.06 -16.13
CA ARG A 294 9.14 4.84 -17.23
C ARG A 294 9.89 6.06 -16.74
N LEU A 295 9.35 6.79 -15.76
CA LEU A 295 10.01 7.96 -15.17
C LEU A 295 11.33 7.55 -14.51
N VAL A 296 11.34 6.48 -13.70
CA VAL A 296 12.57 6.00 -13.06
C VAL A 296 13.63 5.65 -14.10
N LYS A 297 13.27 4.92 -15.15
CA LYS A 297 14.20 4.56 -16.24
C LYS A 297 14.79 5.75 -17.00
N LEU A 298 14.13 6.91 -16.98
CA LEU A 298 14.66 8.14 -17.58
C LEU A 298 15.76 8.75 -16.72
N PHE A 299 15.68 8.62 -15.39
CA PHE A 299 16.67 9.18 -14.45
C PHE A 299 17.77 8.17 -14.11
N ASP A 300 17.46 6.87 -14.03
CA ASP A 300 18.42 5.80 -13.78
C ASP A 300 17.98 4.50 -14.50
N LYS A 301 18.78 4.07 -15.48
CA LYS A 301 18.45 2.91 -16.34
C LYS A 301 18.52 1.57 -15.59
N GLU A 302 19.27 1.48 -14.49
CA GLU A 302 19.51 0.23 -13.78
C GLU A 302 18.46 -0.04 -12.68
N GLN A 303 17.63 0.96 -12.35
CA GLN A 303 16.67 0.88 -11.23
C GLN A 303 15.20 0.67 -11.65
N GLY A 304 14.94 0.40 -12.92
CA GLY A 304 13.60 0.03 -13.40
C GLY A 304 13.20 -1.40 -12.98
N LEU A 305 11.91 -1.65 -12.73
CA LEU A 305 11.39 -2.97 -12.37
C LEU A 305 11.49 -3.99 -13.52
N TRP A 306 11.34 -3.51 -14.76
CA TRP A 306 11.51 -4.24 -16.01
C TRP A 306 11.88 -3.26 -17.10
#